data_AF-A0A151WSC6-F1
#
_entry.id   AF-A0A151WSC6-F1
#
_cell.length_a   1.000
_cell.length_b   1.000
_cell.length_c   1.000
_cell.angle_alpha   90.00
_cell.angle_beta   90.00
_cell.angle_gamma   90.00
#
_symmetry.space_group_name_H-M   'P 1'
#
loop_
_entity.id
_entity.type
_entity.pdbx_description
1 polymer ?
#
loop_
_entity_poly.entity_id
_entity_poly.type
_entity_poly.pdbx_seq_one_letter_code
_entity_poly.pdbx_strand_id
1 'polypeptide(L)'
;METTTVDEVIINFVRDNTCLYDKKDVNFKNINKKKDLWQVISGQLRNLYDIDMTADTVEKRWLSLRDMFSREARKKLLPSGSGYQPKKEWELYKMMLFLSPHIAHRRLVLHGCDYIITFYLLFFIVKLFLEQKRHYHAD
;
A
#
# COMPACT_ATOMS: atom_id res chain seq x y z
N MET A 1 -24.35 -7.78 -12.89
CA MET A 1 -23.65 -6.49 -12.68
C MET A 1 -22.47 -6.82 -11.80
N GLU A 2 -21.24 -6.70 -12.33
CA GLU A 2 -20.03 -6.95 -11.56
C GLU A 2 -19.94 -5.84 -10.51
N THR A 3 -20.07 -6.20 -9.24
CA THR A 3 -20.03 -5.23 -8.13
C THR A 3 -18.60 -4.74 -7.98
N THR A 4 -18.32 -3.51 -8.38
CA THR A 4 -16.99 -2.91 -8.19
C THR A 4 -16.65 -2.89 -6.70
N THR A 5 -15.58 -3.57 -6.31
CA THR A 5 -15.19 -3.67 -4.90
C THR A 5 -14.50 -2.38 -4.42
N VAL A 6 -14.52 -2.11 -3.11
CA VAL A 6 -13.82 -0.95 -2.52
C VAL A 6 -12.34 -0.90 -2.96
N ASP A 7 -11.71 -2.06 -3.07
CA ASP A 7 -10.31 -2.17 -3.48
C ASP A 7 -10.08 -1.74 -4.91
N GLU A 8 -10.98 -2.11 -5.83
CA GLU A 8 -10.92 -1.72 -7.23
C GLU A 8 -11.04 -0.21 -7.38
N VAL A 9 -11.93 0.41 -6.61
CA VAL A 9 -12.10 1.86 -6.57
C VAL A 9 -10.81 2.53 -6.08
N ILE A 10 -10.24 2.07 -4.98
CA ILE A 10 -8.97 2.59 -4.44
C ILE A 10 -7.85 2.43 -5.49
N ILE A 11 -7.74 1.26 -6.13
CA ILE A 11 -6.70 0.99 -7.13
C ILE A 11 -6.82 1.94 -8.32
N ASN A 12 -8.03 2.20 -8.82
CA ASN A 12 -8.25 3.11 -9.94
C ASN A 12 -7.88 4.55 -9.56
N PHE A 13 -8.32 5.05 -8.40
CA PHE A 13 -7.94 6.39 -7.96
C PHE A 13 -6.44 6.55 -7.79
N VAL A 14 -5.76 5.56 -7.20
CA VAL A 14 -4.31 5.64 -7.03
C VAL A 14 -3.58 5.56 -8.37
N ARG A 15 -4.09 4.77 -9.33
CA ARG A 15 -3.52 4.67 -10.68
C ARG A 15 -3.48 6.04 -11.37
N ASP A 16 -4.51 6.86 -11.19
CA ASP A 16 -4.60 8.19 -11.80
C ASP A 16 -3.71 9.23 -11.09
N ASN A 17 -3.12 8.89 -9.95
CA ASN A 17 -2.32 9.81 -9.13
C ASN A 17 -0.91 9.27 -8.87
N THR A 18 -0.02 9.51 -9.83
CA THR A 18 1.38 9.06 -9.85
C THR A 18 2.18 9.45 -8.60
N CYS A 19 1.90 10.58 -7.97
CA CYS A 19 2.61 11.02 -6.77
C CYS A 19 2.53 10.03 -5.59
N LEU A 20 1.54 9.12 -5.59
CA LEU A 20 1.37 8.11 -4.54
C LEU A 20 2.31 6.89 -4.69
N TYR A 21 2.80 6.61 -5.89
CA TYR A 21 3.57 5.38 -6.15
C TYR A 21 4.82 5.58 -7.01
N ASP A 22 4.86 6.59 -7.88
CA ASP A 22 5.99 6.86 -8.76
C ASP A 22 7.03 7.76 -8.08
N LYS A 23 8.23 7.21 -7.87
CA LYS A 23 9.36 7.94 -7.28
C LYS A 23 9.90 9.06 -8.18
N LYS A 24 9.59 9.02 -9.48
CA LYS A 24 10.00 10.05 -10.46
C LYS A 24 9.07 11.26 -10.45
N ASP A 25 7.89 11.15 -9.84
CA ASP A 25 6.94 12.24 -9.73
C ASP A 25 7.52 13.36 -8.85
N VAL A 26 7.44 14.61 -9.33
CA VAL A 26 7.94 15.80 -8.62
C VAL A 26 7.28 15.97 -7.23
N ASN A 27 6.03 15.55 -7.10
CA ASN A 27 5.25 15.61 -5.88
C ASN A 27 5.39 14.36 -5.02
N PHE A 28 6.20 13.37 -5.41
CA PHE A 28 6.39 12.14 -4.62
C PHE A 28 6.90 12.43 -3.20
N LYS A 29 7.73 13.46 -3.02
CA LYS A 29 8.24 13.88 -1.70
C LYS A 29 7.32 14.87 -0.99
N ASN A 30 6.26 15.35 -1.63
CA ASN A 30 5.35 16.34 -1.07
C ASN A 30 4.30 15.64 -0.18
N ILE A 31 4.55 15.64 1.13
CA ILE A 31 3.67 14.99 2.12
C ILE A 31 2.29 15.64 2.15
N ASN A 32 2.22 16.98 2.06
CA ASN A 32 0.96 17.71 2.09
C ASN A 32 0.08 17.33 0.90
N LYS A 33 0.65 17.28 -0.31
CA LYS A 33 -0.08 16.88 -1.52
C LYS A 33 -0.65 15.47 -1.41
N LYS A 34 0.09 14.52 -0.81
CA LYS A 34 -0.38 13.15 -0.57
C LYS A 34 -1.53 13.12 0.43
N LYS A 35 -1.40 13.87 1.54
CA LYS A 35 -2.44 13.98 2.57
C LYS A 35 -3.74 14.52 1.97
N ASP A 36 -3.65 15.61 1.19
CA ASP A 36 -4.80 16.22 0.53
C ASP A 36 -5.44 15.24 -0.45
N LEU A 37 -4.63 14.50 -1.20
CA LEU A 37 -5.12 13.51 -2.14
C LEU A 37 -5.86 12.35 -1.45
N TRP A 38 -5.37 11.85 -0.32
CA TRP A 38 -6.09 10.83 0.44
C TRP A 38 -7.44 11.34 0.98
N GLN A 39 -7.53 12.62 1.34
CA GLN A 39 -8.80 13.25 1.69
C GLN A 39 -9.75 13.32 0.49
N VAL A 40 -9.24 13.66 -0.70
CA VAL A 40 -10.03 13.66 -1.94
C VAL A 40 -10.57 12.25 -2.24
N ILE A 41 -9.73 11.22 -2.16
CA ILE A 41 -10.15 9.83 -2.42
C ILE A 41 -11.22 9.38 -1.42
N SER A 42 -11.03 9.68 -0.13
CA SER A 42 -12.02 9.43 0.92
C SER A 42 -13.36 10.14 0.63
N GLY A 43 -13.31 11.41 0.22
CA GLY A 43 -14.50 12.17 -0.18
C GLY A 43 -15.20 11.58 -1.40
N GLN A 44 -14.45 11.11 -2.39
CA GLN A 44 -15.01 10.47 -3.59
C GLN A 44 -15.65 9.12 -3.28
N LEU A 45 -15.03 8.30 -2.42
CA LEU A 45 -15.61 7.05 -1.94
C LEU A 45 -16.97 7.28 -1.26
N ARG A 46 -17.05 8.31 -0.41
CA ARG A 46 -18.31 8.68 0.24
C ARG A 46 -19.35 9.19 -0.76
N ASN A 47 -18.97 10.10 -1.66
CA ASN A 47 -19.92 10.78 -2.54
C ASN A 47 -20.41 9.91 -3.70
N LEU A 48 -19.57 9.03 -4.25
CA LEU A 48 -19.89 8.26 -5.46
C LEU A 48 -20.37 6.84 -5.15
N TYR A 49 -19.95 6.28 -4.01
CA TYR A 49 -20.17 4.87 -3.68
C TYR A 49 -20.84 4.67 -2.32
N ASP A 50 -21.18 5.73 -1.58
CA ASP A 50 -21.77 5.69 -0.24
C ASP A 50 -20.91 4.89 0.78
N ILE A 51 -19.58 4.96 0.62
CA ILE A 51 -18.64 4.29 1.50
C ILE A 51 -18.02 5.32 2.45
N ASP A 52 -18.39 5.25 3.73
CA ASP A 52 -17.75 6.08 4.76
C ASP A 52 -16.43 5.46 5.21
N MET A 53 -15.33 6.03 4.72
CA MET A 53 -13.98 5.53 4.98
C MET A 53 -13.02 6.70 5.08
N THR A 54 -12.35 6.84 6.23
CA THR A 54 -11.42 7.95 6.46
C THR A 54 -10.18 7.85 5.56
N ALA A 55 -9.56 8.99 5.26
CA ALA A 55 -8.32 9.05 4.48
C ALA A 55 -7.20 8.13 5.01
N ASP A 56 -7.04 8.03 6.34
CA ASP A 56 -6.05 7.14 6.97
C ASP A 56 -6.39 5.66 6.74
N THR A 57 -7.67 5.30 6.81
CA THR A 57 -8.13 3.94 6.48
C THR A 57 -7.88 3.62 5.00
N VAL A 58 -8.14 4.56 4.09
CA VAL A 58 -7.90 4.41 2.65
C VAL A 58 -6.42 4.18 2.38
N GLU A 59 -5.56 4.99 2.98
CA GLU A 59 -4.11 4.87 2.86
C GLU A 59 -3.63 3.50 3.39
N LYS A 60 -4.09 3.08 4.57
CA LYS A 60 -3.77 1.75 5.14
C LYS A 60 -4.21 0.61 4.23
N ARG A 61 -5.39 0.74 3.61
CA ARG A 61 -5.91 -0.26 2.67
C ARG A 61 -5.05 -0.33 1.43
N TRP A 62 -4.68 0.81 0.84
CA TRP A 62 -3.74 0.86 -0.27
C TRP A 62 -2.39 0.22 0.06
N LEU A 63 -1.82 0.48 1.24
CA LEU A 63 -0.56 -0.14 1.67
C LEU A 63 -0.66 -1.67 1.73
N SER A 64 -1.78 -2.19 2.23
CA SER A 64 -2.06 -3.63 2.26
C SER A 64 -2.15 -4.23 0.86
N LEU A 65 -2.84 -3.55 -0.07
CA LEU A 65 -2.95 -3.96 -1.47
C LEU A 65 -1.59 -4.00 -2.16
N ARG A 66 -0.74 -2.98 -1.95
CA ARG A 66 0.62 -2.93 -2.51
C ARG A 66 1.50 -4.07 -1.98
N ASP A 67 1.36 -4.41 -0.70
CA ASP A 67 2.08 -5.52 -0.08
C ASP A 67 1.62 -6.88 -0.63
N MET A 68 0.31 -7.06 -0.82
CA MET A 68 -0.27 -8.22 -1.53
C MET A 68 0.28 -8.34 -2.96
N PHE A 69 0.28 -7.23 -3.72
CA PHE A 69 0.84 -7.19 -5.07
C PHE A 69 2.32 -7.58 -5.09
N SER A 70 3.10 -7.05 -4.14
CA SER A 70 4.53 -7.35 -4.03
C SER A 70 4.80 -8.83 -3.73
N ARG A 71 3.99 -9.46 -2.87
CA ARG A 71 4.04 -10.91 -2.63
C ARG A 71 3.72 -11.70 -3.90
N GLU A 72 2.66 -11.33 -4.59
CA GLU A 72 2.20 -12.04 -5.77
C GLU A 72 3.22 -11.93 -6.93
N ALA A 73 3.78 -10.73 -7.14
CA ALA A 73 4.85 -10.51 -8.10
C ALA A 73 6.10 -11.34 -7.80
N ARG A 74 6.46 -11.53 -6.50
CA ARG A 74 7.57 -12.41 -6.12
C ARG A 74 7.28 -13.88 -6.43
N LYS A 75 6.05 -14.35 -6.19
CA LYS A 75 5.67 -15.75 -6.53
C LYS A 75 5.84 -16.03 -8.02
N LYS A 76 5.49 -15.07 -8.89
CA LYS A 76 5.64 -15.22 -10.35
C LYS A 76 7.09 -15.22 -10.84
N LEU A 77 8.05 -14.77 -10.01
CA LEU A 77 9.48 -14.78 -10.33
C LEU A 77 10.22 -16.03 -9.84
N LEU A 78 9.61 -16.84 -8.96
CA LEU A 78 10.25 -18.05 -8.44
C LEU A 78 10.23 -19.15 -9.51
N PRO A 79 11.35 -19.85 -9.75
CA PRO A 79 11.37 -21.04 -10.60
C PRO A 79 10.38 -22.08 -10.07
N SER A 80 9.70 -22.79 -10.96
CA SER A 80 8.75 -23.87 -10.64
C SER A 80 9.47 -25.09 -10.06
N GLY A 81 10.05 -24.97 -8.87
CA GLY A 81 10.75 -26.04 -8.16
C GLY A 81 9.86 -26.65 -7.08
N SER A 82 9.59 -27.95 -7.22
CA SER A 82 9.02 -28.88 -6.23
C SER A 82 7.75 -28.43 -5.49
N GLY A 83 6.58 -28.79 -6.04
CA GLY A 83 5.32 -28.86 -5.29
C GLY A 83 4.43 -27.62 -5.29
N TYR A 84 4.76 -26.57 -6.07
CA TYR A 84 3.89 -25.41 -6.21
C TYR A 84 2.59 -25.79 -6.92
N GLN A 85 1.50 -25.89 -6.16
CA GLN A 85 0.14 -25.93 -6.70
C GLN A 85 -0.25 -24.51 -7.11
N PRO A 86 -0.69 -24.28 -8.36
CA PRO A 86 -1.15 -22.96 -8.78
C PRO A 86 -2.36 -22.56 -7.92
N LYS A 87 -2.13 -21.65 -6.98
CA LYS A 87 -3.21 -21.00 -6.24
C LYS A 87 -3.97 -20.10 -7.21
N LYS A 88 -5.28 -19.92 -6.97
CA LYS A 88 -6.11 -18.95 -7.70
C LYS A 88 -5.39 -17.61 -7.76
N GLU A 89 -5.20 -17.10 -8.97
CA GLU A 89 -4.59 -15.79 -9.21
C GLU A 89 -5.40 -14.73 -8.46
N TRP A 90 -4.71 -13.84 -7.74
CA TRP A 90 -5.39 -12.74 -7.06
C TRP A 90 -6.03 -11.80 -8.09
N GLU A 91 -7.35 -11.65 -8.03
CA GLU A 91 -8.16 -10.97 -9.06
C GLU A 91 -7.71 -9.53 -9.31
N LEU A 92 -7.27 -8.81 -8.27
CA LEU A 92 -6.79 -7.42 -8.35
C LEU A 92 -5.36 -7.30 -8.89
N TYR A 93 -4.63 -8.41 -9.04
CA TYR A 93 -3.24 -8.39 -9.50
C TYR A 93 -3.10 -7.71 -10.87
N LYS A 94 -4.01 -8.02 -11.79
CA LYS A 94 -4.04 -7.44 -13.15
C LYS A 94 -4.26 -5.93 -13.12
N MET A 95 -5.13 -5.45 -12.24
CA MET A 95 -5.40 -4.01 -12.08
C MET A 95 -4.22 -3.25 -11.48
N MET A 96 -3.32 -3.93 -10.78
CA MET A 96 -2.15 -3.32 -10.14
C MET A 96 -0.86 -3.46 -10.94
N LEU A 97 -0.91 -4.00 -12.17
CA LEU A 97 0.26 -4.16 -13.04
C LEU A 97 0.97 -2.84 -13.36
N PHE A 98 0.27 -1.70 -13.31
CA PHE A 98 0.87 -0.38 -13.47
C PHE A 98 1.96 -0.09 -12.43
N LEU A 99 1.97 -0.79 -11.28
CA LEU A 99 3.02 -0.66 -10.27
C LEU A 99 4.31 -1.43 -10.61
N SER A 100 4.24 -2.39 -11.53
CA SER A 100 5.38 -3.26 -11.89
C SER A 100 6.68 -2.48 -12.20
N PRO A 101 6.69 -1.41 -13.02
CA PRO A 101 7.90 -0.64 -13.29
C PRO A 101 8.39 0.20 -12.09
N HIS A 102 7.52 0.48 -11.11
CA HIS A 102 7.84 1.32 -9.95
C HIS A 102 8.24 0.50 -8.70
N ILE A 103 7.96 -0.80 -8.71
CA ILE A 103 8.36 -1.72 -7.65
C ILE A 103 9.70 -2.33 -8.03
N ALA A 104 10.76 -1.84 -7.40
CA ALA A 104 12.07 -2.45 -7.53
C ALA A 104 12.00 -3.89 -7.04
N HIS A 105 12.20 -4.85 -7.94
CA HIS A 105 12.46 -6.23 -7.57
C HIS A 105 13.81 -6.25 -6.85
N ARG A 106 13.81 -6.24 -5.51
CA ARG A 106 15.02 -6.58 -4.77
C ARG A 106 15.40 -7.99 -5.16
N ARG A 107 16.44 -8.11 -5.97
CA ARG A 107 17.22 -9.34 -6.12
C ARG A 107 17.84 -9.55 -4.74
N LEU A 108 17.30 -10.48 -3.95
CA LEU A 108 17.88 -10.86 -2.66
C LEU A 108 19.20 -11.60 -2.96
N VAL A 109 20.26 -10.84 -3.24
CA VAL A 109 21.60 -11.29 -2.86
C VAL A 109 21.65 -11.06 -1.35
N LEU A 110 21.92 -12.12 -0.61
CA LEU A 110 22.00 -12.16 0.85
C LEU A 110 22.96 -11.10 1.40
N HIS A 111 22.51 -9.87 1.56
CA HIS A 111 23.09 -8.87 2.46
C HIS A 111 21.95 -8.00 2.97
N GLY A 112 21.88 -7.88 4.30
CA GLY A 112 20.80 -7.25 5.02
C GLY A 112 20.53 -5.79 4.63
N CYS A 113 19.44 -5.27 5.21
CA CYS A 113 18.97 -3.88 5.21
C CYS A 113 17.83 -3.56 4.22
N ASP A 114 16.61 -3.95 4.59
CA ASP A 114 15.37 -3.30 4.17
C ASP A 114 15.07 -2.10 5.08
N TYR A 115 15.72 -0.96 4.84
CA TYR A 115 15.54 0.30 5.58
C TYR A 115 14.11 0.87 5.61
N ILE A 116 13.15 0.28 4.89
CA ILE A 116 11.75 0.73 4.88
C ILE A 116 10.93 -0.06 5.91
N ILE A 117 11.15 -1.37 6.05
CA ILE A 117 10.46 -2.19 7.07
C ILE A 117 10.92 -1.78 8.47
N THR A 118 12.21 -1.48 8.63
CA THR A 118 12.74 -0.97 9.91
C THR A 118 12.17 0.40 10.24
N PHE A 119 11.95 1.30 9.28
CA PHE A 119 11.34 2.61 9.56
C PHE A 119 9.87 2.50 9.98
N TYR A 120 9.07 1.64 9.35
CA TYR A 120 7.66 1.48 9.76
C TYR A 120 7.51 0.72 11.07
N LEU A 121 8.33 -0.30 11.32
CA LEU A 121 8.32 -1.02 12.61
C LEU A 121 8.88 -0.14 13.73
N LEU A 122 9.96 0.61 13.49
CA LEU A 122 10.49 1.57 14.46
C LEU A 122 9.52 2.73 14.70
N PHE A 123 8.86 3.25 13.67
CA PHE A 123 7.84 4.28 13.84
C PHE A 123 6.63 3.73 14.61
N PHE A 124 6.21 2.49 14.37
CA PHE A 124 5.12 1.86 15.12
C PHE A 124 5.53 1.57 16.57
N ILE A 125 6.76 1.10 16.82
CA ILE A 125 7.31 0.86 18.16
C ILE A 125 7.52 2.17 18.93
N VAL A 126 8.05 3.21 18.27
CA VAL A 126 8.22 4.55 18.86
C VAL A 126 6.87 5.19 19.13
N LYS A 127 5.87 5.00 18.26
CA LYS A 127 4.51 5.48 18.50
C LYS A 127 3.84 4.74 19.66
N LEU A 128 4.00 3.42 19.77
CA LEU A 128 3.53 2.65 20.94
C LEU A 128 4.23 3.11 22.24
N PHE A 129 5.53 3.40 22.19
CA PHE A 129 6.28 3.87 23.35
C PHE A 129 5.89 5.29 23.77
N LEU A 130 5.62 6.19 22.81
CA LEU A 130 5.10 7.54 23.08
C LEU A 130 3.65 7.55 23.58
N GLU A 131 2.87 6.54 23.22
CA GLU A 131 1.48 6.37 23.67
C GLU A 131 1.41 5.82 25.10
N GLN A 132 2.31 4.89 25.46
CA GLN A 132 2.46 4.40 26.84
C GLN A 132 2.96 5.48 27.81
N LYS A 133 3.83 6.39 27.36
CA LYS A 133 4.33 7.49 28.20
C LYS A 133 3.29 8.57 28.54
N ARG A 134 2.19 8.65 27.78
CA ARG A 134 1.10 9.61 28.02
C ARG A 134 0.12 9.15 29.10
N HIS A 135 0.08 7.85 29.39
CA HIS A 135 -0.79 7.27 30.41
C HIS A 135 -0.16 7.15 31.80
N TYR A 136 1.17 7.28 31.93
CA TYR A 136 1.85 7.15 33.22
C TYR A 136 1.99 8.48 34.01
N HIS A 137 1.58 9.61 33.44
CA HIS A 137 1.75 10.94 34.06
C HIS A 137 0.42 11.63 34.39
N ALA A 138 -0.67 10.87 34.41
CA ALA A 138 -2.03 11.35 34.69
C ALA A 138 -2.57 10.92 36.07
N ASP A 139 -1.67 10.63 37.02
CA ASP A 139 -1.94 10.54 38.46
C ASP A 139 -0.97 11.45 39.22
#